data_AF-A0A9D9ZZQ9-F1
#
_entry.id   AF-A0A9D9ZZQ9-F1
#
_cell.length_a   1.000
_cell.length_b   1.000
_cell.length_c   1.000
_cell.angle_alpha   90.00
_cell.angle_beta   90.00
_cell.angle_gamma   90.00
#
_symmetry.space_group_name_H-M   'P 1'
#
loop_
_entity.id
_entity.type
_entity.pdbx_description
1 polymer ?
#
loop_
_entity_poly.entity_id
_entity_poly.type
_entity_poly.pdbx_seq_one_letter_code
_entity_poly.pdbx_strand_id
1 'polypeptide(L)'
;MQNGTQTLRECLAIQLEVSFVGLYEGQPSFGDIDQWMRAHGYLPHTFVDVKRWSISPVVRNNNFRIPFNQLLEADAVYIKDPLALERYSDVQLKRQVLFADLFFDSPDLAVYCLRELTARGVLNQTALQHYFALLNEPRINTAD
;
A
#
# COMPACT_ATOMS: atom_id res chain seq x y z
N MET A 1 -9.69 -12.16 8.74
CA MET A 1 -10.47 -11.20 7.92
C MET A 1 -11.90 -11.65 7.59
N GLN A 2 -12.23 -12.94 7.71
CA GLN A 2 -13.54 -13.49 7.31
C GLN A 2 -14.75 -12.89 8.05
N ASN A 3 -14.58 -12.40 9.28
CA ASN A 3 -15.66 -11.83 10.09
C ASN A 3 -15.89 -10.32 9.89
N GLY A 4 -15.07 -9.65 9.07
CA GLY A 4 -15.09 -8.19 8.87
C GLY A 4 -15.48 -7.74 7.47
N THR A 5 -16.01 -8.65 6.64
CA THR A 5 -16.23 -8.42 5.21
C THR A 5 -17.12 -7.22 4.91
N GLN A 6 -18.08 -6.89 5.76
CA GLN A 6 -18.93 -5.71 5.59
C GLN A 6 -18.16 -4.40 5.77
N THR A 7 -17.29 -4.31 6.79
CA THR A 7 -16.41 -3.15 7.00
C THR A 7 -15.41 -2.99 5.84
N LEU A 8 -14.96 -4.11 5.28
CA LEU A 8 -14.07 -4.14 4.13
C LEU A 8 -14.73 -3.75 2.80
N ARG A 9 -16.06 -3.61 2.73
CA ARG A 9 -16.69 -3.13 1.48
C ARG A 9 -16.34 -1.68 1.18
N GLU A 10 -16.33 -0.83 2.20
CA GLU A 10 -16.08 0.61 2.09
C GLU A 10 -14.60 1.00 2.33
N CYS A 11 -13.77 0.03 2.69
CA CYS A 11 -12.37 0.25 2.98
C CYS A 11 -11.56 0.40 1.68
N LEU A 12 -10.86 1.52 1.51
CA LEU A 12 -10.12 1.83 0.29
C LEU A 12 -8.71 1.25 0.26
N ALA A 13 -8.10 1.04 1.43
CA ALA A 13 -6.75 0.52 1.54
C ALA A 13 -6.56 -0.24 2.85
N ILE A 14 -5.74 -1.28 2.82
CA ILE A 14 -5.41 -2.13 3.97
C ILE A 14 -3.91 -2.36 3.97
N GLN A 15 -3.25 -2.10 5.09
CA GLN A 15 -1.88 -2.52 5.35
C GLN A 15 -1.89 -3.78 6.19
N LEU A 16 -1.12 -4.79 5.78
CA LEU A 16 -1.07 -6.11 6.41
C LEU A 16 0.37 -6.60 6.48
N GLU A 17 0.75 -7.20 7.60
CA GLU A 17 1.95 -8.02 7.65
C GLU A 17 1.68 -9.36 6.94
N VAL A 18 2.53 -9.70 5.98
CA VAL A 18 2.46 -10.94 5.20
C VAL A 18 3.74 -11.72 5.37
N SER A 19 3.62 -13.05 5.53
CA SER A 19 4.77 -13.92 5.75
C SER A 19 5.10 -14.73 4.50
N PHE A 20 6.37 -14.74 4.12
CA PHE A 20 6.89 -15.54 3.00
C PHE A 20 7.40 -16.92 3.46
N VAL A 21 7.64 -17.06 4.77
CA VAL A 21 8.02 -18.31 5.44
C VAL A 21 7.08 -18.51 6.62
N GLY A 22 6.53 -19.71 6.77
CA GLY A 22 5.64 -20.04 7.90
C GLY A 22 6.43 -20.07 9.21
N LEU A 23 6.09 -19.17 10.13
CA LEU A 23 6.67 -19.14 11.48
C LEU A 23 5.79 -19.87 12.50
N TYR A 24 4.49 -19.95 12.22
CA TYR A 24 3.51 -20.62 13.06
C TYR A 24 2.74 -21.68 12.29
N GLU A 25 2.29 -22.72 13.00
CA GLU A 25 1.45 -23.76 12.42
C GLU A 25 0.10 -23.19 11.97
N GLY A 26 -0.29 -23.46 10.73
CA GLY A 26 -1.54 -22.96 10.15
C GLY A 26 -1.54 -21.47 9.79
N GLN A 27 -0.39 -20.79 9.86
CA GLN A 27 -0.27 -19.40 9.42
C GLN A 27 -0.53 -19.27 7.92
N PRO A 28 -1.44 -18.39 7.47
CA PRO A 28 -1.62 -18.10 6.06
C PRO A 28 -0.32 -17.55 5.45
N SER A 29 0.07 -18.07 4.29
CA SER A 29 1.19 -17.52 3.53
C SER A 29 0.80 -16.20 2.85
N PHE A 30 1.79 -15.46 2.36
CA PHE A 30 1.55 -14.34 1.45
C PHE A 30 0.64 -14.73 0.27
N GLY A 31 0.81 -15.92 -0.30
CA GLY A 31 -0.01 -16.39 -1.41
C GLY A 31 -1.49 -16.57 -1.03
N ASP A 32 -1.75 -17.11 0.16
CA ASP A 32 -3.12 -17.27 0.68
C ASP A 32 -3.77 -15.91 0.94
N ILE A 33 -3.03 -14.98 1.53
CA ILE A 33 -3.49 -13.61 1.79
C ILE A 33 -3.75 -12.88 0.48
N ASP A 34 -2.84 -12.93 -0.49
CA ASP A 34 -2.99 -12.26 -1.80
C ASP A 34 -4.22 -12.78 -2.55
N GLN A 35 -4.40 -14.10 -2.59
CA GLN A 35 -5.57 -14.71 -3.22
C GLN A 35 -6.87 -14.23 -2.56
N TRP A 36 -6.91 -14.20 -1.22
CA TRP A 36 -8.07 -13.72 -0.48
C TRP A 36 -8.35 -12.24 -0.75
N MET A 37 -7.33 -11.38 -0.73
CA MET A 37 -7.46 -9.95 -0.98
C MET A 37 -8.02 -9.66 -2.37
N ARG A 38 -7.48 -10.33 -3.40
CA ARG A 38 -7.95 -10.21 -4.79
C ARG A 38 -9.40 -10.64 -4.95
N ALA A 39 -9.79 -11.75 -4.31
CA ALA A 39 -11.18 -12.21 -4.32
C ALA A 39 -12.16 -11.20 -3.70
N HIS A 40 -11.67 -10.25 -2.89
CA HIS A 40 -12.47 -9.19 -2.25
C HIS A 40 -12.29 -7.80 -2.90
N GLY A 41 -11.70 -7.75 -4.10
CA GLY A 41 -11.57 -6.54 -4.91
C GLY A 41 -10.43 -5.63 -4.49
N TYR A 42 -9.37 -6.19 -3.89
CA TYR A 42 -8.15 -5.48 -3.55
C TYR A 42 -6.98 -5.94 -4.40
N LEU A 43 -6.12 -5.01 -4.80
CA LEU A 43 -4.87 -5.29 -5.50
C LEU A 43 -3.67 -4.88 -4.65
N PRO A 44 -2.56 -5.64 -4.70
CA PRO A 44 -1.32 -5.22 -4.05
C PRO A 44 -0.81 -3.94 -4.68
N HIS A 45 -0.43 -2.97 -3.85
CA HIS A 45 -0.04 -1.64 -4.27
C HIS A 45 1.44 -1.37 -4.02
N THR A 46 1.91 -1.56 -2.79
CA THR A 46 3.31 -1.31 -2.41
C THR A 46 3.71 -2.11 -1.17
N PHE A 47 5.02 -2.25 -0.92
CA PHE A 47 5.57 -2.72 0.36
C PHE A 47 6.08 -1.52 1.15
N VAL A 48 5.62 -1.38 2.39
CA VAL A 48 6.09 -0.35 3.33
C VAL A 48 7.42 -0.77 3.94
N ASP A 49 7.56 -2.04 4.31
CA ASP A 49 8.81 -2.62 4.78
C ASP A 49 8.93 -4.08 4.33
N VAL A 50 10.16 -4.56 4.18
CA VAL A 50 10.49 -5.94 3.82
C VAL A 50 11.53 -6.49 4.80
N LYS A 51 11.07 -7.34 5.71
CA LYS A 51 11.88 -8.03 6.71
C LYS A 51 12.58 -9.24 6.07
N ARG A 52 13.87 -9.37 6.36
CA ARG A 52 14.72 -10.45 5.85
C ARG A 52 15.37 -11.23 6.98
N TRP A 53 15.85 -12.43 6.66
CA TRP A 53 16.77 -13.25 7.47
C TRP A 53 17.90 -13.79 6.56
N SER A 54 18.98 -14.24 7.17
CA SER A 54 19.93 -15.25 6.68
C SER A 54 19.37 -16.69 6.60
N ILE A 55 19.93 -17.55 5.76
CA ILE A 55 19.58 -18.99 5.76
C ILE A 55 20.48 -19.71 6.78
N SER A 56 19.90 -20.50 7.68
CA SER A 56 20.66 -21.29 8.66
C SER A 56 21.57 -22.33 7.95
N PRO A 57 22.81 -22.57 8.41
CA PRO A 57 23.45 -22.05 9.62
C PRO A 57 24.28 -20.76 9.41
N VAL A 58 24.08 -20.01 8.32
CA VAL A 58 24.89 -18.83 7.99
C VAL A 58 24.56 -17.67 8.94
N VAL A 59 25.57 -17.15 9.64
CA VAL A 59 25.45 -16.04 10.60
C VAL A 59 26.36 -14.87 10.20
N ARG A 60 25.81 -13.66 10.16
CA ARG A 60 26.56 -12.44 9.83
C ARG A 60 27.19 -11.84 11.08
N ASN A 61 28.51 -11.63 11.08
CA ASN A 61 29.24 -11.01 12.19
C ASN A 61 28.91 -11.63 13.57
N ASN A 62 28.71 -12.95 13.61
CA ASN A 62 28.29 -13.67 14.81
C ASN A 62 26.97 -13.18 15.44
N ASN A 63 26.10 -12.50 14.67
CA ASN A 63 24.78 -12.04 15.09
C ASN A 63 23.69 -12.46 14.08
N PHE A 64 22.84 -13.41 14.47
CA PHE A 64 21.78 -13.96 13.62
C PHE A 64 20.63 -12.96 13.35
N ARG A 65 20.53 -11.89 14.14
CA ARG A 65 19.53 -10.83 13.96
C ARG A 65 19.88 -9.86 12.82
N ILE A 66 21.11 -9.93 12.30
CA ILE A 66 21.51 -9.14 11.14
C ILE A 66 21.31 -10.00 9.89
N PRO A 67 20.33 -9.69 9.04
CA PRO A 67 20.00 -10.54 7.91
C PRO A 67 20.98 -10.42 6.74
N PHE A 68 21.02 -11.48 5.92
CA PHE A 68 21.57 -11.43 4.57
C PHE A 68 20.50 -11.07 3.53
N ASN A 69 19.67 -12.02 3.07
CA ASN A 69 18.77 -11.76 1.94
C ASN A 69 17.46 -12.56 1.87
N GLN A 70 17.29 -13.65 2.63
CA GLN A 70 16.06 -14.47 2.56
C GLN A 70 14.86 -13.65 3.03
N LEU A 71 13.79 -13.61 2.24
CA LEU A 71 12.53 -12.98 2.64
C LEU A 71 11.93 -13.71 3.83
N LEU A 72 11.48 -12.94 4.81
CA LEU A 72 10.78 -13.44 6.00
C LEU A 72 9.33 -12.97 5.98
N GLU A 73 9.15 -11.65 6.05
CA GLU A 73 7.86 -10.97 6.15
C GLU A 73 7.93 -9.63 5.42
N ALA A 74 6.78 -9.05 5.12
CA ALA A 74 6.68 -7.66 4.65
C ALA A 74 5.40 -7.01 5.18
N ASP A 75 5.43 -5.70 5.32
CA ASP A 75 4.24 -4.89 5.46
C ASP A 75 3.75 -4.50 4.06
N ALA A 76 2.68 -5.14 3.61
CA ALA A 76 2.11 -4.94 2.28
C ALA A 76 0.85 -4.07 2.35
N VAL A 77 0.77 -3.08 1.46
CA VAL A 77 -0.43 -2.28 1.24
C VAL A 77 -1.20 -2.83 0.06
N TYR A 78 -2.48 -3.07 0.30
CA TYR A 78 -3.47 -3.37 -0.72
C TYR A 78 -4.43 -2.20 -0.86
N ILE A 79 -4.78 -1.83 -2.09
CA ILE A 79 -5.81 -0.83 -2.36
C ILE A 79 -7.00 -1.48 -3.06
N LYS A 80 -8.18 -0.94 -2.81
CA LYS A 80 -9.39 -1.30 -3.55
C LYS A 80 -9.13 -1.00 -5.02
N ASP A 81 -9.65 -1.85 -5.92
CA ASP A 81 -9.29 -1.86 -7.35
C ASP A 81 -9.21 -0.45 -7.96
N PRO A 82 -7.99 0.08 -8.18
CA PRO A 82 -7.80 1.43 -8.68
C PRO A 82 -8.21 1.54 -10.14
N LEU A 83 -8.37 0.43 -10.88
CA LEU A 83 -8.78 0.48 -12.28
C LEU A 83 -10.29 0.70 -12.46
N ALA A 84 -11.05 0.72 -11.35
CA ALA A 84 -12.49 0.91 -11.33
C ALA A 84 -12.91 2.23 -10.64
N LEU A 85 -12.13 3.31 -10.81
CA LEU A 85 -12.38 4.61 -10.17
C LEU A 85 -13.78 5.17 -10.46
N GLU A 86 -14.40 4.82 -11.58
CA GLU A 86 -15.78 5.21 -11.92
C GLU A 86 -16.80 4.77 -10.87
N ARG A 87 -16.47 3.75 -10.07
CA ARG A 87 -17.32 3.22 -8.98
C ARG A 87 -17.11 3.94 -7.65
N TYR A 88 -16.07 4.76 -7.55
CA TYR A 88 -15.74 5.49 -6.33
C TYR A 88 -16.61 6.74 -6.26
N SER A 89 -17.13 7.04 -5.08
CA SER A 89 -17.67 8.36 -4.79
C SER A 89 -16.57 9.42 -4.75
N ASP A 90 -16.93 10.69 -4.92
CA ASP A 90 -15.96 11.79 -4.85
C ASP A 90 -15.28 11.88 -3.48
N VAL A 91 -15.97 11.46 -2.41
CA VAL A 91 -15.39 11.36 -1.06
C VAL A 91 -14.35 10.26 -0.99
N GLN A 92 -14.61 9.11 -1.62
CA GLN A 92 -13.64 8.01 -1.67
C GLN A 92 -12.40 8.40 -2.48
N LEU A 93 -12.56 9.07 -3.62
CA LEU A 93 -11.43 9.58 -4.41
C LEU A 93 -10.58 10.56 -3.61
N LYS A 94 -11.20 11.52 -2.90
CA LYS A 94 -10.48 12.46 -2.02
C LYS A 94 -9.70 11.75 -0.92
N ARG A 95 -10.29 10.73 -0.28
CA ARG A 95 -9.60 9.91 0.73
C ARG A 95 -8.44 9.12 0.11
N GLN A 96 -8.62 8.58 -1.10
CA GLN A 96 -7.57 7.84 -1.78
C GLN A 96 -6.37 8.72 -2.12
N VAL A 97 -6.59 9.99 -2.53
CA VAL A 97 -5.53 10.99 -2.71
C VAL A 97 -4.73 11.16 -1.41
N LEU A 98 -5.41 11.33 -0.27
CA LEU A 98 -4.74 11.47 1.03
C LEU A 98 -3.95 10.21 1.42
N PHE A 99 -4.50 9.02 1.17
CA PHE A 99 -3.79 7.77 1.46
C PHE A 99 -2.53 7.62 0.61
N ALA A 100 -2.65 7.88 -0.69
CA ALA A 100 -1.56 7.80 -1.64
C ALA A 100 -0.41 8.76 -1.30
N ASP A 101 -0.75 10.02 -0.97
CA ASP A 101 0.21 11.09 -0.72
C ASP A 101 0.87 10.99 0.68
N LEU A 102 0.08 10.71 1.72
CA LEU A 102 0.55 10.80 3.10
C LEU A 102 1.12 9.49 3.66
N PHE A 103 0.69 8.33 3.14
CA PHE A 103 1.00 7.05 3.77
C PHE A 103 1.72 6.06 2.84
N PHE A 104 1.51 6.15 1.52
CA PHE A 104 2.01 5.14 0.59
C PHE A 104 3.18 5.61 -0.29
N ASP A 105 3.57 6.88 -0.19
CA ASP A 105 4.56 7.51 -1.09
C ASP A 105 4.25 7.21 -2.57
N SER A 106 2.97 7.26 -2.93
CA SER A 106 2.45 6.96 -4.28
C SER A 106 1.83 8.20 -4.93
N PRO A 107 2.67 9.17 -5.37
CA PRO A 107 2.18 10.39 -5.99
C PRO A 107 1.45 10.12 -7.32
N ASP A 108 1.77 9.02 -8.00
CA ASP A 108 1.08 8.59 -9.22
C ASP A 108 -0.38 8.18 -8.97
N LEU A 109 -0.66 7.44 -7.89
CA LEU A 109 -2.04 7.12 -7.47
C LEU A 109 -2.81 8.38 -7.06
N ALA A 110 -2.16 9.31 -6.37
CA ALA A 110 -2.75 10.59 -6.01
C ALA A 110 -3.12 11.40 -7.27
N VAL A 111 -2.19 11.56 -8.22
CA VAL A 111 -2.45 12.20 -9.51
C VAL A 111 -3.59 11.52 -10.26
N TYR A 112 -3.62 10.19 -10.28
CA TYR A 112 -4.65 9.43 -10.97
C TYR A 112 -6.05 9.74 -10.42
N CYS A 113 -6.21 9.77 -9.10
CA CYS A 113 -7.47 10.14 -8.45
C CYS A 113 -7.82 11.63 -8.64
N LEU A 114 -6.83 12.54 -8.59
CA LEU A 114 -7.05 13.97 -8.83
C LEU A 114 -7.52 14.24 -10.26
N ARG A 115 -6.98 13.52 -11.25
CA ARG A 115 -7.43 13.63 -12.65
C ARG A 115 -8.88 13.21 -12.79
N GLU A 116 -9.30 12.14 -12.12
CA GLU A 116 -10.70 11.71 -12.11
C GLU A 116 -11.61 12.75 -11.44
N LEU A 117 -11.21 13.31 -10.30
CA LEU A 117 -11.96 14.39 -9.63
C LEU A 117 -12.09 15.65 -10.51
N THR A 118 -11.05 15.98 -11.29
CA THR A 118 -11.11 17.08 -12.26
C THR A 118 -12.01 16.75 -13.44
N ALA A 119 -11.96 15.52 -13.96
CA ALA A 119 -12.83 15.07 -15.05
C ALA A 119 -14.32 15.12 -14.65
N ARG A 120 -14.63 14.87 -13.38
CA ARG A 120 -15.99 15.00 -12.81
C ARG A 120 -16.42 16.44 -12.52
N GLY A 121 -15.53 17.42 -12.67
CA GLY A 121 -15.79 18.81 -12.30
C GLY A 121 -15.83 19.07 -10.78
N VAL A 122 -15.38 18.12 -9.96
CA VAL A 122 -15.30 18.27 -8.50
C VAL A 122 -14.12 19.16 -8.11
N LEU A 123 -13.03 19.07 -8.88
CA LEU A 123 -11.86 19.92 -8.79
C LEU A 123 -11.63 20.63 -10.13
N ASN A 124 -10.91 21.75 -10.09
CA ASN A 124 -10.46 22.45 -11.28
C ASN A 124 -9.05 22.00 -11.69
N GLN A 125 -8.66 22.32 -12.92
CA GLN A 125 -7.32 21.99 -13.44
C GLN A 125 -6.19 22.62 -12.60
N THR A 126 -6.46 23.76 -11.95
CA THR A 126 -5.50 24.44 -11.08
C THR A 126 -5.11 23.59 -9.87
N ALA A 127 -6.03 22.82 -9.29
CA ALA A 127 -5.72 21.91 -8.19
C ALA A 127 -4.68 20.84 -8.59
N LEU A 128 -4.82 20.28 -9.79
CA LEU A 128 -3.85 19.31 -10.33
C LEU A 128 -2.49 19.95 -10.60
N GLN A 129 -2.48 21.18 -11.13
CA GLN A 129 -1.24 21.94 -11.35
C GLN A 129 -0.52 22.24 -10.03
N HIS A 130 -1.25 22.65 -8.98
CA HIS A 130 -0.68 22.87 -7.66
C HIS A 130 -0.09 21.59 -7.06
N TYR A 131 -0.77 20.45 -7.21
CA TYR A 131 -0.22 19.18 -6.74
C TYR A 131 1.08 18.82 -7.45
N PHE A 132 1.15 18.97 -8.79
CA PHE A 132 2.41 18.79 -9.51
C PHE A 132 3.51 19.78 -9.09
N ALA A 133 3.16 21.02 -8.74
CA ALA A 133 4.14 21.97 -8.21
C ALA A 133 4.71 21.48 -6.87
N LEU A 134 3.86 21.02 -5.94
CA LEU A 134 4.28 20.45 -4.65
C LEU A 134 5.20 19.23 -4.83
N LEU A 135 4.92 18.35 -5.79
CA LEU A 135 5.78 17.19 -6.07
C LEU A 135 7.18 17.57 -6.56
N ASN A 136 7.32 18.75 -7.18
CA ASN A 136 8.60 19.26 -7.68
C ASN A 136 9.32 20.16 -6.66
N GLU A 137 8.68 20.50 -5.54
CA GLU A 137 9.36 21.22 -4.46
C GLU A 137 10.38 20.29 -3.79
N PRO A 138 11.59 20.78 -3.49
CA PRO A 138 12.56 19.99 -2.75
C PRO A 138 11.96 19.67 -1.38
N ARG A 139 11.68 18.38 -1.13
CA ARG A 139 11.28 17.89 0.19
C ARG A 139 12.34 18.36 1.19
N ILE A 140 11.95 19.24 2.11
CA ILE A 140 12.80 19.66 3.22
C ILE A 140 13.09 18.37 4.00
N ASN A 141 14.33 17.89 3.95
CA ASN A 141 14.78 16.80 4.82
C ASN A 141 14.69 17.29 6.26
N THR A 142 13.55 17.06 6.91
CA THR A 142 13.49 16.99 8.37
C THR A 142 14.11 15.65 8.74
N ALA A 143 15.44 15.62 8.79
CA ALA A 143 16.17 14.57 9.46
C ALA A 143 15.95 14.76 10.97
N ASP A 144 15.13 13.91 11.56
CA ASP A 144 15.12 13.63 13.01
C ASP A 144 15.37 12.13 13.20
#